data_AF-A0A956EJJ2-F1
#
_entry.id   AF-A0A956EJJ2-F1
#
_cell.length_a   1.000
_cell.length_b   1.000
_cell.length_c   1.000
_cell.angle_alpha   90.00
_cell.angle_beta   90.00
_cell.angle_gamma   90.00
#
_symmetry.space_group_name_H-M   'P 1'
#
loop_
_entity.id
_entity.type
_entity.pdbx_description
1 polymer ?
#
loop_
_entity_poly.entity_id
_entity_poly.type
_entity_poly.pdbx_seq_one_letter_code
_entity_poly.pdbx_strand_id
1 'polypeptide(L)'
;MVAALCVAWTLKDTSWEGLRASLASARVEALAAYVATLLGVHVTRVLRWQSLLAGIERVPLRRLNEAAAIGFMMLIVLPFRLGELARPYLIA
;
A
#
# COMPACT_ATOMS: atom_id res chain seq x y z
N MET A 1 1.91 8.81 16.68
CA MET A 1 1.80 10.09 17.44
C MET A 1 2.78 11.14 16.91
N VAL A 2 4.08 10.88 16.80
CA VAL A 2 5.07 11.84 16.26
C VAL A 2 4.80 12.25 14.81
N ALA A 3 4.47 11.31 13.92
CA ALA A 3 4.18 11.62 12.50
C ALA A 3 2.98 12.57 12.33
N ALA A 4 1.90 12.36 13.10
CA ALA A 4 0.73 13.24 13.06
C ALA A 4 1.06 14.65 13.56
N LEU A 5 1.92 14.74 14.57
CA LEU A 5 2.41 16.03 15.09
C LEU A 5 3.28 16.76 14.05
N CYS A 6 4.20 16.05 13.40
CA CYS A 6 5.05 16.62 12.33
C CYS A 6 4.22 17.08 11.12
N VAL A 7 3.17 16.31 10.74
CA VAL A 7 2.26 16.70 9.65
C VAL A 7 1.47 17.94 10.03
N ALA A 8 0.90 17.99 11.25
CA ALA A 8 0.19 19.18 11.74
C ALA A 8 1.09 20.41 11.82
N TRP A 9 2.37 20.23 12.21
CA TRP A 9 3.32 21.33 12.29
C TRP A 9 3.75 21.84 10.91
N THR A 10 3.94 20.94 9.95
CA THR A 10 4.31 21.30 8.57
C THR A 10 3.17 22.02 7.84
N LEU A 11 1.92 21.65 8.12
CA LEU A 11 0.75 22.23 7.46
C LEU A 11 0.36 23.61 8.02
N LYS A 12 0.86 24.00 9.20
CA LYS A 12 0.46 25.23 9.89
C LYS A 12 0.80 26.51 9.11
N ASP A 13 1.91 26.52 8.36
CA ASP A 13 2.38 27.66 7.58
C ASP A 13 2.21 27.46 6.05
N THR A 14 1.51 26.40 5.62
CA THR A 14 1.33 26.09 4.21
C THR A 14 0.19 26.93 3.62
N SER A 15 0.50 27.80 2.65
CA SER A 15 -0.52 28.55 1.92
C SER A 15 -1.39 27.59 1.09
N TRP A 16 -2.70 27.62 1.33
CA TRP A 16 -3.67 26.77 0.63
C TRP A 16 -3.68 26.99 -0.88
N GLU A 17 -3.39 28.22 -1.33
CA GLU A 17 -3.23 28.55 -2.75
C GLU A 17 -1.97 27.94 -3.36
N GLY A 18 -0.85 27.93 -2.64
CA GLY A 18 0.40 27.28 -3.06
C GLY A 18 0.26 25.76 -3.14
N LEU A 19 -0.50 25.17 -2.21
CA LEU A 19 -0.83 23.74 -2.24
C LEU A 19 -1.71 23.39 -3.45
N ARG A 20 -2.74 24.21 -3.73
CA ARG A 20 -3.61 24.04 -4.92
C ARG A 20 -2.83 24.21 -6.23
N ALA A 21 -1.97 25.21 -6.34
CA ALA A 21 -1.14 25.42 -7.51
C ALA A 21 -0.16 24.26 -7.73
N SER A 22 0.44 23.74 -6.66
CA SER A 22 1.32 22.57 -6.71
C SER A 22 0.58 21.31 -7.18
N LEU A 23 -0.63 21.07 -6.67
CA LEU A 23 -1.49 19.97 -7.13
C LEU A 23 -1.95 20.15 -8.58
N ALA A 24 -2.24 21.38 -9.01
CA ALA A 24 -2.62 21.69 -10.40
C ALA A 24 -1.43 21.55 -11.38
N SER A 25 -0.21 21.81 -10.91
CA SER A 25 1.03 21.62 -11.67
C SER A 25 1.55 20.18 -11.64
N ALA A 26 0.83 19.27 -10.97
CA ALA A 26 1.24 17.88 -10.84
C ALA A 26 1.38 17.24 -12.23
N ARG A 27 2.61 16.84 -12.55
CA ARG A 27 2.94 16.22 -13.84
C ARG A 27 2.24 14.88 -13.94
N VAL A 28 1.28 14.78 -14.86
CA VAL A 28 0.50 13.56 -15.11
C VAL A 28 1.41 12.38 -15.47
N GLU A 29 2.53 12.63 -16.13
CA GLU A 29 3.54 11.60 -16.43
C GLU A 29 4.18 10.99 -15.17
N ALA A 30 4.52 11.83 -14.19
CA ALA A 30 5.08 11.37 -12.92
C ALA A 30 4.03 10.56 -12.13
N LEU A 31 2.76 11.00 -12.17
CA LEU A 31 1.65 10.26 -11.59
C LEU A 31 1.45 8.91 -12.27
N ALA A 32 1.48 8.87 -13.61
CA ALA A 32 1.37 7.64 -14.38
C ALA A 32 2.52 6.68 -14.08
N ALA A 33 3.76 7.17 -14.02
CA ALA A 33 4.93 6.37 -13.65
C ALA A 33 4.82 5.81 -12.22
N TYR A 34 4.30 6.62 -11.29
CA TYR A 34 4.05 6.19 -9.92
C TYR A 34 2.98 5.07 -9.86
N VAL A 35 1.86 5.25 -10.54
CA VAL A 35 0.79 4.23 -10.64
C VAL A 35 1.30 2.96 -11.30
N ALA A 36 2.06 3.08 -12.39
CA ALA A 36 2.66 1.94 -13.08
C ALA A 36 3.62 1.16 -12.16
N THR A 37 4.41 1.86 -11.36
CA THR A 37 5.30 1.23 -10.36
C THR A 37 4.49 0.49 -9.30
N LEU A 38 3.42 1.09 -8.77
CA LEU A 38 2.52 0.44 -7.80
C LEU A 38 1.87 -0.82 -8.38
N LEU A 39 1.40 -0.76 -9.62
CA LEU A 39 0.83 -1.92 -10.32
C LEU A 39 1.88 -3.01 -10.52
N GLY A 40 3.09 -2.66 -10.92
CA GLY A 40 4.21 -3.60 -11.07
C GLY A 40 4.53 -4.33 -9.77
N VAL A 41 4.58 -3.61 -8.65
CA VAL A 41 4.78 -4.19 -7.30
C VAL A 41 3.64 -5.14 -6.93
N HIS A 42 2.40 -4.76 -7.24
CA HIS A 42 1.22 -5.61 -6.96
C HIS A 42 1.24 -6.90 -7.79
N VAL A 43 1.52 -6.80 -9.10
CA VAL A 43 1.58 -7.94 -10.01
C VAL A 43 2.71 -8.88 -9.63
N THR A 44 3.92 -8.37 -9.41
CA THR A 44 5.07 -9.20 -8.98
C THR A 44 4.79 -9.91 -7.66
N ARG A 45 4.10 -9.25 -6.72
CA ARG A 45 3.67 -9.90 -5.47
C ARG A 45 2.72 -11.06 -5.76
N VAL A 46 1.66 -10.86 -6.54
CA VAL A 46 0.68 -11.91 -6.88
C VAL A 46 1.38 -13.07 -7.59
N LEU A 47 2.18 -12.80 -8.62
CA LEU A 47 2.92 -13.83 -9.36
C LEU A 47 3.89 -14.60 -8.47
N ARG A 48 4.62 -13.92 -7.57
CA ARG A 48 5.55 -14.58 -6.64
C ARG A 48 4.82 -15.56 -5.73
N TRP A 49 3.67 -15.17 -5.18
CA TRP A 49 2.86 -16.06 -4.35
C TRP A 49 2.23 -17.20 -5.16
N GLN A 50 1.88 -16.96 -6.42
CA GLN A 50 1.39 -18.00 -7.31
C GLN A 50 2.47 -19.06 -7.56
N SER A 51 3.71 -18.64 -7.82
CA SER A 51 4.85 -19.55 -8.01
C SER A 51 5.16 -20.36 -6.75
N LEU A 52 5.08 -19.76 -5.56
CA LEU A 52 5.29 -20.45 -4.28
C LEU A 52 4.18 -21.48 -4.00
N LEU A 53 2.92 -21.11 -4.24
CA LEU A 53 1.78 -21.97 -3.97
C LEU A 53 1.57 -23.05 -5.04
N ALA A 54 2.06 -22.84 -6.26
CA ALA A 54 1.97 -23.84 -7.33
C ALA A 54 2.62 -25.19 -6.98
N GLY A 55 3.56 -25.22 -6.03
CA GLY A 55 4.16 -26.46 -5.50
C GLY A 55 3.29 -27.21 -4.46
N ILE A 56 2.23 -26.58 -3.95
CA ILE A 56 1.34 -27.13 -2.93
C ILE A 56 -0.06 -27.33 -3.50
N GLU A 57 -0.65 -26.27 -4.07
CA GLU A 57 -2.00 -26.27 -4.63
C GLU A 57 -2.17 -25.15 -5.68
N ARG A 58 -2.85 -25.44 -6.79
CA ARG A 58 -3.16 -24.42 -7.81
C ARG A 58 -4.30 -23.52 -7.35
N VAL A 59 -3.94 -22.44 -6.65
CA VAL A 59 -4.90 -21.41 -6.23
C VAL A 59 -5.25 -20.50 -7.42
N PRO A 60 -6.54 -20.22 -7.68
CA PRO A 60 -6.94 -19.30 -8.75
C PRO A 60 -6.47 -17.87 -8.47
N LEU A 61 -6.01 -17.17 -9.51
CA LEU A 61 -5.49 -15.79 -9.46
C LEU A 61 -6.41 -14.81 -8.73
N ARG A 62 -7.73 -14.99 -8.85
CA ARG A 62 -8.73 -14.14 -8.17
C ARG A 62 -8.62 -14.22 -6.65
N ARG A 63 -8.56 -15.43 -6.08
CA ARG A 63 -8.38 -15.62 -4.63
C ARG A 63 -7.02 -15.11 -4.16
N LEU A 64 -6.00 -15.25 -5.00
CA LEU A 64 -4.67 -14.74 -4.71
C LEU A 64 -4.62 -13.21 -4.66
N ASN A 65 -5.34 -12.57 -5.60
CA ASN A 65 -5.48 -11.13 -5.66
C ASN A 65 -6.30 -10.60 -4.47
N GLU A 66 -7.38 -11.28 -4.09
CA GLU A 66 -8.16 -10.97 -2.88
C GLU A 66 -7.29 -11.05 -1.62
N ALA A 67 -6.53 -12.13 -1.44
CA ALA A 67 -5.61 -12.28 -0.31
C ALA A 67 -4.51 -11.21 -0.30
N ALA A 68 -3.94 -10.88 -1.46
CA ALA A 68 -2.94 -9.82 -1.59
C ALA A 68 -3.54 -8.44 -1.27
N ALA A 69 -4.77 -8.16 -1.71
CA ALA A 69 -5.49 -6.92 -1.44
C ALA A 69 -5.82 -6.79 0.05
N ILE A 70 -6.30 -7.85 0.71
CA ILE A 70 -6.54 -7.87 2.15
C ILE A 70 -5.23 -7.65 2.92
N GLY A 71 -4.14 -8.34 2.52
CA GLY A 71 -2.82 -8.13 3.11
C GLY A 71 -2.28 -6.71 2.94
N PHE A 72 -2.55 -6.08 1.79
CA PHE A 72 -2.16 -4.69 1.53
C PHE A 72 -3.03 -3.70 2.32
N MET A 73 -4.33 -3.99 2.41
CA MET A 73 -5.27 -3.21 3.22
C MET A 73 -4.90 -3.30 4.71
N MET A 74 -4.51 -4.46 5.21
CA MET A 74 -3.96 -4.60 6.57
C MET A 74 -2.67 -3.79 6.76
N LEU A 75 -1.80 -3.68 5.75
CA LEU A 75 -0.59 -2.87 5.85
C LEU A 75 -0.85 -1.35 5.84
N ILE A 76 -1.86 -0.90 5.09
CA ILE A 76 -2.18 0.53 4.95
C ILE A 76 -3.12 1.00 6.06
N VAL A 77 -4.14 0.21 6.39
CA VAL A 77 -5.19 0.57 7.35
C VAL A 77 -4.73 0.35 8.79
N LEU A 78 -3.91 -0.67 9.04
CA LEU A 78 -3.31 -0.88 10.36
C LEU A 78 -1.90 -0.25 10.39
N PRO A 79 -1.75 0.98 10.90
CA PRO A 79 -0.42 1.49 11.22
C PRO A 79 0.21 0.55 12.26
N PHE A 80 1.54 0.42 12.26
CA PHE A 80 2.36 -0.35 13.23
C PHE A 80 2.69 -1.82 12.95
N ARG A 81 2.81 -2.30 11.71
CA ARG A 81 3.32 -3.69 11.45
C ARG A 81 2.60 -4.76 12.30
N LEU A 82 1.29 -4.57 12.52
CA LEU A 82 0.42 -5.46 13.30
C LEU A 82 0.36 -6.91 12.76
N GLY A 83 1.03 -7.21 11.65
CA GLY A 83 1.33 -8.59 11.24
C GLY A 83 2.11 -9.40 12.28
N GLU A 84 2.84 -8.77 13.21
CA GLU A 84 3.44 -9.44 14.37
C GLU A 84 2.38 -9.89 15.41
N LEU A 85 1.27 -9.15 15.53
CA LEU A 85 0.14 -9.50 16.41
C LEU A 85 -0.88 -10.43 15.73
N ALA A 86 -0.89 -10.49 14.40
CA ALA A 86 -1.68 -11.48 13.67
C ALA A 86 -1.16 -12.92 13.85
N ARG A 87 0.16 -13.11 14.12
CA ARG A 87 0.76 -14.43 14.40
C ARG A 87 0.14 -15.14 15.62
N PRO A 88 0.00 -14.51 16.80
CA PRO A 88 -0.64 -15.17 17.94
C PRO A 88 -2.15 -15.40 17.75
N TYR A 89 -2.84 -14.60 16.92
CA TYR A 89 -4.29 -14.76 16.70
C TYR A 89 -4.65 -15.93 15.76
N LEU A 90 -3.70 -16.40 14.94
CA LEU A 90 -3.87 -17.59 14.08
C LEU A 90 -3.43 -18.90 14.77
N ILE A 91 -2.84 -18.81 15.96
CA ILE A 91 -2.37 -19.95 16.78
C ILE A 91 -3.27 -20.16 18.01
N ALA A 92 -4.14 -19.20 18.34
CA ALA A 92 -5.12 -19.27 19.44
C ALA A 92 -6.45 -19.90 18.99
#